data_AF-A0A0D5LRX0-F1
#
_entry.id   AF-A0A0D5LRX0-F1
#
_cell.length_a   1.000
_cell.length_b   1.000
_cell.length_c   1.000
_cell.angle_alpha   90.00
_cell.angle_beta   90.00
_cell.angle_gamma   90.00
#
_symmetry.space_group_name_H-M   'P 1'
#
loop_
_entity.id
_entity.type
_entity.pdbx_description
1 polymer ?
#
loop_
_entity_poly.entity_id
_entity_poly.type
_entity_poly.pdbx_seq_one_letter_code
_entity_poly.pdbx_strand_id
1 'polypeptide(L)' 'MQNAETSKPVDEADFSEHAKTYNFFVAGTKYGTLHVIALMVAMAAGLVGPFGFFGALIIFILINAIGIYILR' A
#
# COMPACT_ATOMS: atom_id res chain seq x y z
N MET A 1 41.60 -18.15 10.92
CA MET A 1 41.05 -17.17 11.87
C MET A 1 39.59 -17.01 11.51
N GLN A 2 38.72 -17.80 12.16
CA GLN A 2 37.28 -17.75 11.97
C GLN A 2 36.79 -16.54 12.78
N ASN A 3 36.45 -15.47 12.09
CA ASN A 3 36.26 -14.15 12.69
C ASN A 3 35.10 -14.18 13.70
N ALA A 4 35.41 -13.68 14.88
CA ALA A 4 34.59 -13.62 16.10
C ALA A 4 33.38 -12.67 16.00
N GLU A 5 32.77 -12.56 14.83
CA GLU A 5 31.56 -11.76 14.59
C GLU A 5 30.32 -12.63 14.37
N THR A 6 30.48 -13.96 14.29
CA THR A 6 29.37 -14.93 14.22
C THR A 6 28.79 -15.32 15.59
N SER A 7 29.22 -14.68 16.69
CA SER A 7 28.89 -15.07 18.07
C SER A 7 28.09 -14.05 18.88
N LYS A 8 27.65 -12.93 18.31
CA LYS A 8 26.62 -12.14 18.99
C LYS A 8 25.30 -12.90 18.86
N PRO A 9 24.57 -13.20 19.96
CA PRO A 9 23.19 -13.62 19.81
C PRO A 9 22.53 -12.51 18.99
N VAL A 10 21.95 -12.87 17.85
CA VAL A 10 21.33 -11.86 16.99
C VAL A 10 20.15 -11.34 17.79
N ASP A 11 20.32 -10.15 18.36
CA ASP A 11 19.42 -9.57 19.32
C ASP A 11 18.01 -9.55 18.69
N GLU A 12 17.04 -10.26 19.26
CA GLU A 12 15.64 -10.27 18.77
C GLU A 12 15.08 -8.83 18.62
N ALA A 13 15.65 -7.89 19.39
CA ALA A 13 15.39 -6.47 19.29
C ALA A 13 15.75 -5.87 17.90
N ASP A 14 16.85 -6.29 17.26
CA ASP A 14 17.21 -5.82 15.91
C ASP A 14 16.25 -6.38 14.84
N PHE A 15 15.75 -7.61 15.01
CA PHE A 15 14.72 -8.17 14.13
C PHE A 15 13.35 -7.50 14.27
N SER A 16 13.05 -6.92 15.44
CA SER A 16 11.79 -6.21 15.67
C SER A 16 11.67 -4.96 14.77
N GLU A 17 12.78 -4.25 14.52
CA GLU A 17 12.79 -3.06 13.67
C GLU A 17 12.71 -3.44 12.17
N HIS A 18 13.28 -4.60 11.79
CA HIS A 18 13.08 -5.21 10.47
C HIS A 18 11.61 -5.57 10.23
N ALA A 19 10.95 -6.20 11.21
CA ALA A 19 9.54 -6.57 11.11
C ALA A 19 8.64 -5.33 10.99
N LYS A 20 8.94 -4.28 11.75
CA LYS A 20 8.23 -2.99 11.70
C LYS A 20 8.36 -2.32 10.34
N THR A 21 9.58 -2.20 9.81
CA THR A 21 9.81 -1.60 8.48
C THR A 21 9.15 -2.41 7.37
N TYR A 22 9.21 -3.74 7.45
CA TYR A 22 8.52 -4.62 6.53
C TYR A 22 6.99 -4.44 6.58
N ASN A 23 6.41 -4.35 7.77
CA ASN A 23 4.98 -4.09 7.93
C ASN A 23 4.56 -2.74 7.35
N PHE A 24 5.38 -1.69 7.50
CA PHE A 24 5.15 -0.40 6.84
C PHE A 24 5.23 -0.50 5.33
N PHE A 25 6.21 -1.22 4.79
CA PHE A 25 6.33 -1.47 3.35
C PHE A 25 5.08 -2.20 2.82
N VAL A 26 4.67 -3.29 3.47
CA VAL A 26 3.50 -4.07 3.08
C VAL A 26 2.24 -3.21 3.14
N ALA A 27 2.03 -2.45 4.22
CA ALA A 27 0.89 -1.53 4.33
C ALA A 27 0.92 -0.47 3.22
N GLY A 28 2.08 0.15 2.99
CA GLY A 28 2.27 1.17 1.95
C GLY A 28 2.00 0.65 0.54
N THR A 29 2.54 -0.52 0.18
CA THR A 29 2.30 -1.15 -1.12
C THR A 29 0.84 -1.57 -1.29
N LYS A 30 0.22 -2.11 -0.24
CA LYS A 30 -1.17 -2.55 -0.22
C LYS A 30 -2.14 -1.39 -0.49
N TYR A 31 -2.04 -0.31 0.28
CA TYR A 31 -2.90 0.87 0.08
C TYR A 31 -2.50 1.69 -1.16
N GLY A 32 -1.21 1.74 -1.49
CA GLY A 32 -0.71 2.43 -2.68
C GLY A 32 -1.20 1.78 -3.98
N THR A 33 -1.15 0.45 -4.08
CA THR A 33 -1.64 -0.28 -5.25
C THR A 33 -3.14 -0.08 -5.42
N LEU A 34 -3.91 -0.12 -4.33
CA LEU A 34 -5.35 0.18 -4.35
C LEU A 34 -5.62 1.58 -4.93
N HIS A 35 -4.87 2.59 -4.46
CA HIS A 35 -5.05 3.97 -4.88
C HIS A 35 -4.77 4.16 -6.38
N VAL A 36 -3.70 3.53 -6.89
CA VAL A 36 -3.34 3.59 -8.31
C VAL A 36 -4.42 2.93 -9.18
N ILE A 37 -4.92 1.75 -8.78
CA ILE A 37 -6.00 1.06 -9.50
C ILE A 37 -7.27 1.92 -9.49
N ALA A 38 -7.65 2.46 -8.33
CA ALA A 38 -8.82 3.33 -8.20
C ALA A 38 -8.70 4.57 -9.10
N LEU A 39 -7.52 5.18 -9.18
CA LEU A 39 -7.25 6.32 -10.06
C LEU A 39 -7.42 5.94 -11.54
N MET A 40 -6.86 4.81 -11.97
CA MET A 40 -6.99 4.32 -13.35
C MET A 40 -8.45 4.08 -13.73
N VAL A 41 -9.25 3.46 -12.83
CA VAL A 41 -10.68 3.21 -13.07
C VAL A 41 -11.47 4.52 -13.12
N ALA A 42 -11.20 5.45 -12.20
CA ALA A 42 -11.85 6.75 -12.19
C ALA A 42 -11.54 7.56 -13.47
N MET A 43 -10.29 7.55 -13.92
CA MET A 43 -9.89 8.21 -15.17
C MET A 43 -10.58 7.58 -16.38
N ALA A 44 -10.69 6.24 -16.43
CA ALA A 44 -11.43 5.57 -17.48
C ALA A 44 -12.91 6.01 -17.49
N ALA A 45 -13.57 6.06 -16.33
CA ALA A 45 -14.97 6.47 -16.23
C ALA A 45 -15.19 7.97 -16.53
N GLY A 46 -14.25 8.84 -16.16
CA GLY A 46 -14.39 10.30 -16.31
C GLY A 46 -13.96 10.88 -17.65
N LEU A 47 -12.91 10.32 -18.26
CA LEU A 47 -12.38 10.80 -19.54
C LEU A 47 -12.96 10.05 -20.74
N VAL A 48 -13.19 8.73 -20.60
CA VAL A 48 -13.73 7.90 -21.70
C VAL A 48 -15.24 7.71 -21.55
N GLY A 49 -15.75 7.65 -20.32
CA GLY A 49 -17.19 7.53 -20.04
C GLY A 49 -17.93 8.87 -19.99
N PRO A 50 -19.27 8.85 -19.83
CA PRO A 50 -20.12 10.05 -19.85
C PRO A 50 -20.10 10.85 -18.54
N PHE A 51 -19.33 10.43 -17.52
CA PHE A 51 -19.45 10.93 -16.15
C PHE A 51 -18.67 12.23 -15.87
N GLY A 52 -17.73 12.61 -16.73
CA GLY A 52 -16.91 13.81 -16.58
C GLY A 52 -16.03 13.82 -15.31
N PHE A 53 -15.46 14.98 -14.97
CA PHE A 53 -14.51 15.11 -13.85
C PHE A 53 -15.15 14.82 -12.48
N PHE A 54 -16.29 15.44 -12.17
CA PHE A 54 -16.96 15.27 -10.88
C PHE A 54 -17.51 13.85 -10.70
N GLY A 55 -17.98 13.21 -11.77
CA GLY A 55 -18.40 11.80 -11.71
C GLY A 55 -17.23 10.86 -11.44
N ALA A 56 -16.08 11.07 -12.10
CA ALA A 56 -14.86 10.34 -11.79
C ALA A 56 -14.35 10.57 -10.36
N LEU A 57 -14.44 11.80 -9.84
CA LEU A 57 -14.07 12.10 -8.46
C LEU A 57 -14.90 11.29 -7.46
N ILE A 58 -16.21 11.18 -7.69
CA ILE A 58 -17.10 10.38 -6.85
C ILE A 58 -16.74 8.89 -6.95
N ILE A 59 -16.54 8.36 -8.16
CA ILE A 59 -16.15 6.96 -8.39
C ILE A 59 -14.82 6.64 -7.69
N PHE A 60 -13.84 7.54 -7.79
CA PHE A 60 -12.55 7.41 -7.13
C PHE A 60 -12.67 7.31 -5.60
N ILE A 61 -13.46 8.19 -4.99
CA ILE A 61 -13.69 8.19 -3.54
C ILE A 61 -14.39 6.90 -3.11
N LEU A 62 -15.42 6.46 -3.85
CA LEU A 62 -16.16 5.24 -3.54
C LEU A 62 -15.28 4.00 -3.61
N ILE A 63 -14.47 3.86 -4.67
CA ILE A 63 -13.57 2.71 -4.82
C ILE A 63 -12.50 2.71 -3.72
N ASN A 64 -11.92 3.87 -3.38
CA ASN A 64 -10.97 3.95 -2.27
C ASN A 64 -11.63 3.59 -0.93
N ALA A 65 -12.84 4.10 -0.64
CA ALA A 65 -13.55 3.82 0.60
C ALA A 65 -13.87 2.32 0.75
N ILE A 66 -14.41 1.70 -0.30
CA ILE A 66 -14.70 0.26 -0.34
C ILE A 66 -13.40 -0.54 -0.25
N GLY A 67 -12.39 -0.14 -1.01
CA GLY A 67 -11.09 -0.78 -1.07
C GLY A 67 -10.39 -0.80 0.29
N ILE A 68 -10.36 0.33 1.00
CA ILE A 68 -9.79 0.42 2.34
C ILE A 68 -10.57 -0.44 3.32
N TYR A 69 -11.90 -0.48 3.22
CA TYR A 69 -12.73 -1.33 4.09
C TYR A 69 -12.42 -2.82 3.91
N ILE A 70 -12.27 -3.28 2.66
CA ILE A 70 -11.92 -4.68 2.35
C ILE A 70 -10.49 -5.02 2.77
N LEU A 71 -9.57 -4.07 2.59
CA LEU A 71 -8.16 -4.25 2.91
C LEU A 71 -7.88 -4.14 4.42
N ARG A 72 -8.81 -3.66 5.25
CA ARG A 72 -8.57 -3.53 6.69
C ARG A 72 -8.35 -4.89 7.34
#